data_AF-A0A7W1DXU5-F1
#
_entry.id   AF-A0A7W1DXU5-F1
#
_cell.length_a   1.000
_cell.length_b   1.000
_cell.length_c   1.000
_cell.angle_alpha   90.00
_cell.angle_beta   90.00
_cell.angle_gamma   90.00
#
_symmetry.space_group_name_H-M   'P 1'
#
loop_
_entity.id
_entity.type
_entity.pdbx_description
1 polymer ?
#
loop_
_entity_poly.entity_id
_entity_poly.type
_entity_poly.pdbx_seq_one_letter_code
_entity_poly.pdbx_strand_id
1 'polypeptide(L)'
;MRQIFLPLLALLGLAALARGFGGAGGTEKPGGDKAAPTPESPAPPKLEESAPVVTRHQFALGQRTLDYVASCGTMPLKNEQGEIEANLFFTAYTLDSEQGAAERPLMFSFNGGPGSSSVWLHLGGLGPRRVEMLDDGAMPAPP
;
A
#
# COMPACT_ATOMS: atom_id res chain seq x y z
N MET A 1 -5.63 -43.63 -31.45
CA MET A 1 -6.48 -42.46 -31.82
C MET A 1 -5.86 -41.23 -31.20
N ARG A 2 -5.48 -40.27 -32.05
CA ARG A 2 -4.86 -38.99 -31.69
C ARG A 2 -5.96 -38.04 -31.21
N GLN A 3 -5.75 -37.34 -30.10
CA GLN A 3 -5.85 -35.87 -30.10
C GLN A 3 -4.92 -35.32 -29.02
N ILE A 4 -4.00 -34.48 -29.47
CA ILE A 4 -2.98 -33.74 -28.75
C ILE A 4 -3.51 -32.30 -28.71
N PHE A 5 -3.52 -31.65 -27.55
CA PHE A 5 -3.65 -30.20 -27.46
C PHE A 5 -2.58 -29.66 -26.52
N LEU A 6 -1.50 -29.16 -27.10
CA LEU A 6 -0.53 -28.24 -26.48
C LEU A 6 -0.85 -26.81 -26.99
N PRO A 7 -0.35 -25.75 -26.34
CA PRO A 7 -1.05 -24.50 -26.13
C PRO A 7 -0.67 -23.48 -27.22
N LEU A 8 -1.46 -22.43 -27.40
CA LEU A 8 -1.04 -21.29 -28.22
C LEU A 8 -0.79 -20.09 -27.31
N LEU A 9 0.45 -19.60 -27.34
CA LEU A 9 0.95 -18.44 -26.62
C LEU A 9 1.41 -17.41 -27.66
N ALA A 10 1.10 -16.14 -27.38
CA ALA A 10 1.66 -14.88 -27.92
C ALA A 10 1.16 -14.43 -29.33
N LEU A 11 0.99 -13.14 -29.66
CA LEU A 11 1.66 -11.92 -29.21
C LEU A 11 0.80 -10.65 -29.50
N LEU A 12 1.22 -9.54 -28.88
CA LEU A 12 0.74 -8.14 -28.85
C LEU A 12 0.01 -7.53 -30.08
N GLY A 13 -0.90 -6.60 -29.77
CA GLY A 13 -1.33 -5.52 -30.67
C GLY A 13 -2.03 -4.37 -29.93
N LEU A 14 -1.29 -3.28 -29.68
CA LEU A 14 -1.75 -1.99 -29.17
C LEU A 14 -2.57 -1.27 -30.26
N ALA A 15 -3.80 -0.84 -29.97
CA ALA A 15 -4.49 0.19 -30.75
C ALA A 15 -5.53 0.93 -29.89
N ALA A 16 -5.18 2.16 -29.52
CA ALA A 16 -6.13 3.17 -29.09
C ALA A 16 -7.02 3.58 -30.28
N LEU A 17 -8.33 3.72 -30.07
CA LEU A 17 -9.13 4.57 -30.94
C LEU A 17 -10.23 5.26 -30.14
N ALA A 18 -10.03 6.57 -29.99
CA ALA A 18 -11.02 7.54 -29.59
C ALA A 18 -12.20 7.55 -30.58
N ARG A 19 -13.43 7.68 -30.04
CA ARG A 19 -14.64 8.29 -30.63
C ARG A 19 -15.69 8.26 -29.52
N GLY A 20 -16.13 9.37 -28.95
CA GLY A 20 -16.60 10.57 -29.64
C GLY A 20 -18.11 10.42 -29.83
N PHE A 21 -18.89 10.83 -28.83
CA PHE A 21 -20.34 10.93 -28.92
C PHE A 21 -20.74 12.40 -28.98
N GLY A 22 -21.34 12.79 -30.12
CA GLY A 22 -22.33 13.85 -30.23
C GLY A 22 -21.79 15.28 -30.35
N GLY A 23 -21.61 15.73 -31.60
CA GLY A 23 -21.61 17.15 -31.95
C GLY A 23 -22.93 17.55 -32.63
N ALA A 24 -23.51 18.65 -32.17
CA ALA A 24 -24.39 19.61 -32.86
C ALA A 24 -24.56 20.75 -31.83
N GLY A 25 -24.14 22.00 -32.00
CA GLY A 25 -24.03 22.87 -33.15
C GLY A 25 -24.60 24.22 -32.68
N GLY A 26 -23.85 25.32 -32.76
CA GLY A 26 -24.40 26.67 -32.60
C GLY A 26 -23.72 27.61 -31.59
N THR A 27 -22.93 28.54 -32.17
CA THR A 27 -22.84 29.99 -31.87
C THR A 27 -22.27 30.56 -30.56
N GLU A 28 -21.26 31.42 -30.77
CA GLU A 28 -20.84 32.64 -30.03
C GLU A 28 -20.09 32.56 -28.69
N LYS A 29 -18.85 33.06 -28.71
CA LYS A 29 -18.24 33.86 -27.63
C LYS A 29 -18.41 35.34 -28.08
N PRO A 30 -18.79 36.30 -27.21
CA PRO A 30 -17.98 36.62 -26.04
C PRO A 30 -18.75 37.13 -24.80
N GLY A 31 -18.26 36.78 -23.61
CA GLY A 31 -18.70 37.38 -22.36
C GLY A 31 -17.66 37.11 -21.28
N GLY A 32 -16.93 38.15 -20.90
CA GLY A 32 -15.90 38.05 -19.86
C GLY A 32 -16.54 37.99 -18.49
N ASP A 33 -16.57 36.79 -17.91
CA ASP A 33 -16.74 36.65 -16.47
C ASP A 33 -15.35 36.53 -15.83
N LYS A 34 -15.08 37.50 -14.95
CA LYS A 34 -13.94 37.47 -14.03
C LYS A 34 -14.00 36.15 -13.26
N ALA A 35 -13.03 35.28 -13.52
CA ALA A 35 -12.76 34.13 -12.67
C ALA A 35 -12.58 34.65 -11.23
N ALA A 36 -13.49 34.28 -10.35
CA ALA A 36 -13.31 34.46 -8.92
C ALA A 36 -12.00 33.74 -8.51
N PRO A 37 -11.19 34.33 -7.62
CA PRO A 37 -9.97 33.68 -7.18
C PRO A 37 -10.34 32.36 -6.49
N THR A 38 -9.83 31.26 -7.04
CA THR A 38 -9.84 29.96 -6.37
C THR A 38 -9.23 30.14 -4.98
N PRO A 39 -9.89 29.73 -3.88
CA PRO A 39 -9.29 29.77 -2.57
C PRO A 39 -8.00 28.97 -2.61
N GLU A 40 -6.89 29.62 -2.28
CA GLU A 40 -5.58 28.98 -2.17
C GLU A 40 -5.70 27.85 -1.15
N SER A 41 -5.48 26.61 -1.63
CA SER A 41 -5.49 25.45 -0.75
C SER A 41 -4.45 25.68 0.34
N PRO A 42 -4.79 25.44 1.62
CA PRO A 42 -3.82 25.60 2.70
C PRO A 42 -2.58 24.78 2.39
N ALA A 43 -1.41 25.38 2.66
CA ALA A 43 -0.14 24.71 2.47
C ALA A 43 -0.16 23.33 3.16
N PRO A 44 0.36 22.28 2.52
CA PRO A 44 0.39 20.96 3.12
C PRO A 44 1.12 21.02 4.47
N PRO A 45 0.66 20.23 5.45
CA PRO A 45 1.30 20.21 6.77
C PRO A 45 2.78 19.87 6.62
N LYS A 46 3.61 20.56 7.40
CA LYS A 46 5.06 20.31 7.42
C LYS A 46 5.30 18.85 7.84
N LEU A 47 6.13 18.15 7.07
CA LEU A 47 6.51 16.78 7.39
C LEU A 47 7.47 16.81 8.59
N GLU A 48 7.13 16.05 9.62
CA GLU A 48 7.91 15.94 10.85
C GLU A 48 8.35 14.50 11.09
N GLU A 49 9.46 14.36 11.80
CA GLU A 49 9.98 13.07 12.26
C GLU A 49 9.37 12.75 13.61
N SER A 50 8.79 11.55 13.74
CA SER A 50 8.15 11.08 14.97
C SER A 50 8.68 9.70 15.35
N ALA A 51 8.75 9.44 16.66
CA ALA A 51 9.13 8.12 17.14
C ALA A 51 8.04 7.09 16.76
N PRO A 52 8.42 5.86 16.37
CA PRO A 52 7.44 4.83 16.10
C PRO A 52 6.71 4.43 17.38
N VAL A 53 5.44 4.05 17.23
CA VAL A 53 4.67 3.39 18.28
C VAL A 53 5.18 1.96 18.40
N VAL A 54 5.53 1.56 19.62
CA VAL A 54 6.11 0.24 19.92
C VAL A 54 5.21 -0.49 20.90
N THR A 55 4.90 -1.74 20.58
CA THR A 55 4.09 -2.63 21.42
C THR A 55 4.73 -4.01 21.50
N ARG A 56 4.50 -4.73 22.60
CA ARG A 56 5.04 -6.07 22.85
C ARG A 56 3.92 -7.10 22.84
N HIS A 57 4.16 -8.22 22.19
CA HIS A 57 3.15 -9.23 21.93
C HIS A 57 3.73 -10.63 22.03
N GLN A 58 2.83 -11.59 22.17
CA GLN A 58 3.14 -13.01 22.19
C GLN A 58 2.30 -13.75 21.14
N PHE A 59 2.91 -14.75 20.50
CA PHE A 59 2.27 -15.60 19.50
C PHE A 59 2.60 -17.08 19.76
N ALA A 60 1.56 -17.90 19.90
CA ALA A 60 1.72 -19.34 20.04
C ALA A 60 1.87 -20.00 18.67
N LEU A 61 2.97 -20.73 18.48
CA LEU A 61 3.28 -21.50 17.28
C LEU A 61 3.50 -22.98 17.66
N GLY A 62 2.41 -23.74 17.71
CA GLY A 62 2.42 -25.12 18.19
C GLY A 62 2.77 -25.17 19.68
N GLN A 63 3.85 -25.88 20.03
CA GLN A 63 4.37 -25.93 21.41
C GLN A 63 5.35 -24.80 21.74
N ARG A 64 5.64 -23.91 20.79
CA ARG A 64 6.55 -22.78 20.99
C ARG A 64 5.76 -21.51 21.19
N THR A 65 6.31 -20.63 22.00
CA THR A 65 5.82 -19.28 22.20
C THR A 65 6.85 -18.32 21.63
N LEU A 66 6.39 -17.37 20.82
CA LEU A 66 7.22 -16.34 20.21
C LEU A 66 6.86 -15.00 20.82
N ASP A 67 7.78 -14.42 21.57
CA ASP A 67 7.68 -13.04 22.03
C ASP A 67 8.25 -12.12 20.96
N TYR A 68 7.52 -11.06 20.61
CA TYR A 68 7.93 -10.14 19.57
C TYR A 68 7.50 -8.70 19.86
N VAL A 69 8.24 -7.78 19.25
CA VAL A 69 7.95 -6.34 19.26
C VAL A 69 7.31 -5.98 17.93
N ALA A 70 6.19 -5.26 17.99
CA ALA A 70 5.55 -4.64 16.84
C ALA A 70 5.80 -3.13 16.90
N SER A 71 6.44 -2.59 15.86
CA SER A 71 6.75 -1.18 15.70
C SER A 71 6.04 -0.62 14.47
N CYS A 72 5.38 0.53 14.61
CA CYS A 72 4.64 1.19 13.54
C CYS A 72 4.93 2.68 13.56
N GLY A 73 5.22 3.27 12.40
CA GLY A 73 5.54 4.70 12.32
C GLY A 73 5.85 5.15 10.91
N THR A 74 6.46 6.32 10.80
CA THR A 74 6.91 6.90 9.54
C THR A 74 8.42 7.09 9.52
N MET A 75 9.05 6.80 8.39
CA MET A 75 10.46 7.05 8.14
C MET A 75 10.60 8.27 7.21
N PRO A 76 11.29 9.33 7.62
CA PRO A 76 11.47 10.52 6.78
C PRO A 76 12.45 10.23 5.64
N LEU A 77 12.04 10.58 4.43
CA LEU A 77 12.90 10.63 3.24
C LEU A 77 13.38 12.07 3.07
N LYS A 78 14.70 12.27 3.21
CA LYS A 78 15.33 13.58 3.23
C LYS A 78 16.10 13.83 1.92
N ASN A 79 16.07 15.07 1.43
CA ASN A 79 16.91 15.50 0.31
C ASN A 79 18.37 15.76 0.74
N GLU A 80 19.20 16.17 -0.21
CA GLU A 80 20.62 16.49 0.04
C GLU A 80 20.82 17.63 1.04
N GLN A 81 19.82 18.51 1.20
CA GLN A 81 19.81 19.62 2.15
C GLN A 81 19.30 19.21 3.54
N GLY A 82 18.85 17.96 3.70
CA GLY A 82 18.30 17.41 4.93
C GLY A 82 16.83 17.72 5.18
N GLU A 83 16.14 18.33 4.21
CA GLU A 83 14.71 18.63 4.30
C GLU A 83 13.88 17.37 4.04
N ILE A 84 12.81 17.16 4.81
CA ILE A 84 11.93 16.00 4.66
C ILE A 84 11.00 16.24 3.46
N GLU A 85 11.14 15.42 2.42
CA GLU A 85 10.30 15.48 1.21
C GLU A 85 9.11 14.52 1.27
N ALA A 86 9.25 13.41 1.99
CA ALA A 86 8.20 12.42 2.15
C ALA A 86 8.36 11.62 3.45
N ASN A 87 7.27 10.99 3.89
CA ASN A 87 7.26 10.05 5.00
C ASN A 87 6.81 8.67 4.50
N LEU A 88 7.67 7.66 4.65
CA LEU A 88 7.33 6.27 4.36
C LEU A 88 6.74 5.62 5.62
N PHE A 89 5.45 5.31 5.58
CA PHE A 89 4.82 4.54 6.66
C PHE A 89 5.31 3.09 6.64
N PHE A 90 5.58 2.52 7.82
CA PHE A 90 6.01 1.14 7.98
C PHE A 90 5.33 0.44 9.16
N THR A 91 5.31 -0.89 9.08
CA THR A 91 5.05 -1.79 10.22
C THR A 91 6.15 -2.84 10.26
N ALA A 92 6.76 -3.03 11.41
CA ALA A 92 7.89 -3.94 11.62
C ALA A 92 7.61 -4.90 12.77
N TYR A 93 8.03 -6.15 12.59
CA TYR A 93 7.95 -7.20 13.59
C TYR A 93 9.33 -7.75 13.88
N THR A 94 9.76 -7.62 15.13
CA THR A 94 11.07 -8.09 15.58
C THR A 94 10.86 -9.16 16.64
N LEU A 95 11.29 -10.38 16.35
CA LEU A 95 11.29 -11.46 17.33
C LEU A 95 12.29 -11.14 18.43
N ASP A 96 11.87 -11.26 19.68
CA ASP A 96 12.77 -11.20 20.83
C ASP A 96 13.63 -12.47 20.83
N SER A 97 14.89 -12.34 20.43
CA SER A 97 15.78 -13.48 20.25
C SER A 97 16.71 -13.59 21.45
N GLU A 98 16.85 -14.81 21.98
CA GLU A 98 17.76 -15.08 23.08
C GLU A 98 19.21 -14.78 22.68
N GLN A 99 20.03 -14.41 23.66
CA GLN A 99 21.45 -14.15 23.45
C GLN A 99 22.14 -15.40 22.91
N GLY A 100 22.87 -15.26 21.79
CA GLY A 100 23.51 -16.38 21.10
C GLY A 100 22.61 -17.11 20.09
N ALA A 101 21.38 -16.65 19.87
CA ALA A 101 20.56 -17.12 18.76
C ALA A 101 21.23 -16.86 17.40
N ALA A 102 20.97 -17.74 16.44
CA ALA A 102 21.44 -17.57 15.07
C ALA A 102 20.91 -16.27 14.46
N GLU A 103 21.72 -15.62 13.63
CA GLU A 103 21.35 -14.39 12.94
C GLU A 103 20.14 -14.64 12.02
N ARG A 104 19.07 -13.86 12.21
CA ARG A 104 17.84 -13.96 11.42
C ARG A 104 17.90 -12.99 10.25
N PRO A 105 17.62 -13.43 9.02
CA PRO A 105 17.53 -12.52 7.88
C PRO A 105 16.44 -11.47 8.09
N LEU A 106 16.71 -10.24 7.63
CA LEU A 106 15.72 -9.17 7.56
C LEU A 106 14.95 -9.27 6.23
N MET A 107 13.62 -9.33 6.32
CA MET A 107 12.74 -9.32 5.16
C MET A 107 12.04 -7.97 5.05
N PHE A 108 12.13 -7.36 3.88
CA PHE A 108 11.28 -6.24 3.49
C PHE A 108 10.20 -6.73 2.54
N SER A 109 8.99 -6.23 2.70
CA SER A 109 7.87 -6.59 1.83
C SER A 109 7.08 -5.35 1.43
N PHE A 110 6.80 -5.25 0.14
CA PHE A 110 6.11 -4.13 -0.48
C PHE A 110 4.99 -4.68 -1.32
N ASN A 111 3.82 -4.03 -1.25
CA ASN A 111 2.72 -4.40 -2.14
C ASN A 111 2.98 -3.92 -3.58
N GLY A 112 2.29 -4.55 -4.53
CA GLY A 112 2.43 -4.26 -5.95
C GLY A 112 1.42 -3.23 -6.48
N GLY A 113 1.13 -3.31 -7.78
CA GLY A 113 0.27 -2.38 -8.50
C GLY A 113 1.01 -1.10 -8.88
N PRO A 114 0.33 0.03 -8.91
CA PRO A 114 0.96 1.23 -8.36
C PRO A 114 0.01 1.89 -7.35
N GLY A 115 0.57 2.37 -6.23
CA GLY A 115 -0.20 3.07 -5.18
C GLY A 115 -1.00 2.16 -4.24
N SER A 116 -0.90 0.83 -4.35
CA SER A 116 -1.58 -0.07 -3.42
C SER A 116 -0.82 -0.17 -2.09
N SER A 117 -1.55 -0.11 -0.97
CA SER A 117 -0.94 -0.12 0.37
C SER A 117 -0.39 -1.49 0.75
N SER A 118 0.72 -1.52 1.50
CA SER A 118 1.26 -2.72 2.14
C SER A 118 0.38 -3.28 3.26
N VAL A 119 -0.74 -2.62 3.60
CA VAL A 119 -1.74 -3.15 4.54
C VAL A 119 -2.26 -4.53 4.13
N TRP A 120 -2.38 -4.79 2.82
CA TRP A 120 -2.82 -6.09 2.31
C TRP A 120 -1.84 -7.22 2.65
N LEU A 121 -0.55 -6.94 2.60
CA LEU A 121 0.48 -7.90 3.00
C LEU A 121 0.54 -8.01 4.52
N HIS A 122 0.41 -6.90 5.24
CA HIS A 122 0.39 -6.90 6.70
C HIS A 122 -0.78 -7.73 7.25
N LEU A 123 -2.02 -7.45 6.86
CA LEU A 123 -3.23 -8.04 7.47
C LEU A 123 -3.78 -9.24 6.69
N GLY A 124 -3.32 -9.47 5.46
CA GLY A 124 -3.81 -10.52 4.59
C GLY A 124 -2.84 -11.69 4.37
N GLY A 125 -1.53 -11.53 4.62
CA GLY A 125 -0.56 -12.59 4.26
C GLY A 125 0.63 -12.78 5.18
N LEU A 126 1.42 -11.73 5.41
CA LEU A 126 2.77 -11.82 6.00
C LEU A 126 2.86 -11.37 7.46
N GLY A 127 1.85 -10.66 7.98
CA GLY A 127 1.83 -10.28 9.39
C GLY A 127 1.57 -11.47 10.33
N PRO A 128 1.93 -11.35 11.62
CA PRO A 128 1.71 -12.40 12.62
C PRO A 128 0.23 -12.59 12.98
N ARG A 129 -0.64 -11.65 12.57
CA ARG A 129 -2.09 -11.67 12.77
C ARG A 129 -2.78 -11.32 11.45
N ARG A 130 -3.90 -11.98 11.19
CA ARG A 130 -4.76 -11.74 10.02
C ARG A 130 -6.12 -11.25 10.47
N VAL A 131 -6.81 -10.53 9.59
CA VAL A 131 -8.23 -10.21 9.80
C VAL A 131 -9.05 -11.50 9.73
N GLU A 132 -9.94 -11.68 10.70
CA GLU A 132 -10.88 -12.79 10.70
C GLU A 132 -11.98 -12.53 9.66
N MET A 133 -12.21 -13.52 8.81
CA MET A 133 -13.23 -13.51 7.76
C MET A 133 -14.19 -14.67 8.01
N LEU A 134 -15.41 -14.54 7.51
CA LEU A 134 -16.36 -15.65 7.46
C LEU A 134 -15.85 -16.77 6.55
N ASP A 135 -16.42 -17.97 6.67
CA ASP A 135 -16.00 -19.15 5.91
C ASP A 135 -16.15 -18.97 4.38
N ASP A 136 -17.07 -18.10 3.96
CA ASP A 136 -17.29 -17.72 2.55
C ASP A 136 -16.39 -16.57 2.08
N GLY A 137 -15.51 -16.07 2.96
CA GLY A 137 -14.60 -14.94 2.69
C GLY A 137 -15.22 -13.56 2.87
N ALA A 138 -16.47 -13.46 3.33
CA ALA A 138 -17.09 -12.17 3.63
C ALA A 138 -16.60 -11.59 4.97
N MET A 139 -16.74 -10.27 5.12
CA MET A 139 -16.41 -9.57 6.36
C MET A 139 -17.46 -9.88 7.44
N PRO A 140 -17.06 -10.11 8.70
CA PRO A 140 -18.01 -10.21 9.81
C PRO A 140 -18.71 -8.85 10.06
N ALA A 141 -19.83 -8.89 10.78
CA ALA A 141 -20.51 -7.67 11.21
C ALA A 141 -19.58 -6.81 12.09
N PRO A 142 -19.66 -5.47 12.02
CA PRO A 142 -18.89 -4.61 12.91
C PRO A 142 -19.24 -4.88 14.39
N PRO A 143 -18.30 -4.65 15.31
CA PRO A 143 -18.50 -4.80 16.75
C PRO A 143 -19.50 -3.79 17.33
#